data_AF-A0A822IRQ7-F1
#
_entry.id   AF-A0A822IRQ7-F1
#
_cell.length_a   1.000
_cell.length_b   1.000
_cell.length_c   1.000
_cell.angle_alpha   90.00
_cell.angle_beta   90.00
_cell.angle_gamma   90.00
#
_symmetry.space_group_name_H-M   'P 1'
#
loop_
_entity.id
_entity.type
_entity.pdbx_description
1 polymer ?
#
loop_
_entity_poly.entity_id
_entity_poly.type
_entity_poly.pdbx_seq_one_letter_code
_entity_poly.pdbx_strand_id
1 'polypeptide(L)'
;MPNILEKSYKTYLSHAESQQVNLHTYEAMIDKEVFNLYEIDGADLEQILREQGTPAGYFPVIEGFELIPEDMLPEAKDYVKSLQRIKLTPEKLNEMGEKLTELYKGGKTIEEIAVQMQINPVSVAAMRIELDIINSKDLKGEVENLLTHFILEQLKNDKDGIIPLYKDATEKTMVRRLVDDMEKMFGEDKVSEILNEIKQILEKDLDGWLSSDFFKRHISQYKKRPIIWHISSPERYFEVFLYYHKFNNQTLHILKNVYLSKASDYNRRRLKELDSDLTNASDKNKGMIKEKEEREEAIEDIKSFEIALEELLKQGMDPVIDDGVLANISPFQKAGLLAMDVLDKNQLKKGEELLAEYISERRQKK
;
A
#
# COMPACT_ATOMS: atom_id res chain seq x y z
N MET A 1 -5.77 -18.32 -16.16
CA MET A 1 -4.42 -18.07 -15.62
C MET A 1 -4.44 -18.45 -14.16
N PRO A 2 -3.34 -18.93 -13.57
CA PRO A 2 -3.30 -19.23 -12.14
C PRO A 2 -3.42 -17.90 -11.36
N ASN A 3 -4.40 -17.78 -10.46
CA ASN A 3 -4.54 -16.63 -9.58
C ASN A 3 -3.85 -16.94 -8.24
N ILE A 4 -2.51 -16.88 -8.24
CA ILE A 4 -1.68 -17.29 -7.10
C ILE A 4 -1.88 -16.32 -5.94
N LEU A 5 -1.88 -15.01 -6.21
CA LEU A 5 -2.10 -13.98 -5.20
C LEU A 5 -3.52 -14.01 -4.68
N GLU A 6 -4.53 -14.15 -5.55
CA GLU A 6 -5.92 -14.27 -5.13
C GLU A 6 -6.13 -15.51 -4.27
N LYS A 7 -5.55 -16.66 -4.64
CA LYS A 7 -5.63 -17.89 -3.84
C LYS A 7 -4.94 -17.73 -2.48
N SER A 8 -3.78 -17.07 -2.45
CA SER A 8 -3.07 -16.77 -1.21
C SER A 8 -3.89 -15.83 -0.32
N TYR A 9 -4.50 -14.80 -0.92
CA TYR A 9 -5.41 -13.89 -0.24
C TYR A 9 -6.65 -14.60 0.31
N LYS A 10 -7.30 -15.48 -0.46
CA LYS A 10 -8.45 -16.29 0.01
C LYS A 10 -8.09 -17.17 1.20
N THR A 11 -6.87 -17.73 1.19
CA THR A 11 -6.35 -18.53 2.31
C THR A 11 -6.15 -17.66 3.55
N TYR A 12 -5.50 -16.49 3.38
CA TYR A 12 -5.34 -15.50 4.45
C TYR A 12 -6.69 -15.03 5.00
N LEU A 13 -7.63 -14.66 4.14
CA LEU A 13 -8.97 -14.17 4.51
C LEU A 13 -9.72 -15.24 5.31
N SER A 14 -9.67 -16.50 4.88
CA SER A 14 -10.30 -17.60 5.63
C SER A 14 -9.68 -17.80 7.02
N HIS A 15 -8.36 -17.64 7.15
CA HIS A 15 -7.69 -17.65 8.45
C HIS A 15 -8.11 -16.45 9.31
N ALA A 16 -8.08 -15.24 8.76
CA ALA A 16 -8.46 -14.01 9.48
C ALA A 16 -9.91 -14.07 9.96
N GLU A 17 -10.85 -14.52 9.12
CA GLU A 17 -12.25 -14.71 9.51
C GLU A 17 -12.42 -15.80 10.55
N SER A 18 -11.62 -16.88 10.52
CA SER A 18 -11.63 -17.89 11.59
C SER A 18 -11.25 -17.28 12.95
N GLN A 19 -10.30 -16.35 12.97
CA GLN A 19 -9.94 -15.61 14.19
C GLN A 19 -11.05 -14.64 14.63
N GLN A 20 -11.76 -14.02 13.70
CA GLN A 20 -12.93 -13.18 14.02
C GLN A 20 -14.10 -14.00 14.56
N VAL A 21 -14.33 -15.20 14.02
CA VAL A 21 -15.31 -16.15 14.54
C VAL A 21 -14.96 -16.53 15.98
N ASN A 22 -13.70 -16.85 16.27
CA ASN A 22 -13.23 -17.08 17.64
C ASN A 22 -13.51 -15.87 18.54
N LEU A 23 -13.09 -14.67 18.11
CA LEU A 23 -13.26 -13.43 18.85
C LEU A 23 -14.71 -13.21 19.27
N HIS A 24 -15.64 -13.18 18.32
CA HIS A 24 -17.05 -12.90 18.62
C HIS A 24 -17.74 -14.03 19.38
N THR A 25 -17.28 -15.27 19.23
CA THR A 25 -17.76 -16.39 20.06
C THR A 25 -17.33 -16.21 21.51
N TYR A 26 -16.06 -15.86 21.74
CA TYR A 26 -15.53 -15.63 23.08
C TYR A 26 -16.15 -14.40 23.74
N GLU A 27 -16.35 -13.30 23.02
CA GLU A 27 -17.08 -12.12 23.50
C GLU A 27 -18.47 -12.52 24.00
N ALA A 28 -19.22 -13.27 23.18
CA ALA A 28 -20.56 -13.72 23.55
C ALA A 28 -20.57 -14.64 24.79
N MET A 29 -19.57 -15.50 24.95
CA MET A 29 -19.44 -16.33 26.15
C MET A 29 -19.11 -15.49 27.39
N ILE A 30 -18.18 -14.55 27.26
CA ILE A 30 -17.80 -13.64 28.35
C ILE A 30 -19.01 -12.82 28.78
N ASP A 31 -19.76 -12.25 27.83
CA ASP A 31 -20.97 -11.48 28.14
C ASP A 31 -21.99 -12.32 28.90
N LYS A 32 -22.19 -13.58 28.48
CA LYS A 32 -23.10 -14.51 29.19
C LYS A 32 -22.64 -14.78 30.63
N GLU A 33 -21.35 -15.01 30.85
CA GLU A 33 -20.80 -15.20 32.20
C GLU A 33 -20.95 -13.94 33.06
N VAL A 34 -20.70 -12.77 32.49
CA VAL A 34 -20.89 -11.47 33.16
C VAL A 34 -22.36 -11.29 33.54
N PHE A 35 -23.29 -11.52 32.62
CA PHE A 35 -24.72 -11.39 32.90
C PHE A 35 -25.19 -12.36 33.98
N ASN A 36 -24.71 -13.62 33.97
CA ASN A 36 -25.00 -14.57 35.04
C ASN A 36 -24.46 -14.11 36.40
N LEU A 37 -23.23 -13.57 36.46
CA LEU A 37 -22.59 -13.11 37.69
C LEU A 37 -23.36 -11.95 38.34
N TYR A 38 -23.89 -11.06 37.52
CA TYR A 38 -24.65 -9.89 37.96
C TYR A 38 -26.17 -10.12 38.00
N GLU A 39 -26.62 -11.36 37.77
CA GLU A 39 -28.04 -11.74 37.73
C GLU A 39 -28.85 -10.86 36.75
N ILE A 40 -28.23 -10.47 35.62
CA ILE A 40 -28.86 -9.69 34.56
C ILE A 40 -29.64 -10.62 33.64
N ASP A 41 -30.96 -10.57 33.71
CA ASP A 41 -31.84 -11.37 32.86
C ASP A 41 -33.10 -10.58 32.40
N GLY A 42 -33.97 -11.26 31.65
CA GLY A 42 -35.29 -10.75 31.28
C GLY A 42 -35.27 -9.33 30.70
N ALA A 43 -36.00 -8.42 31.38
CA ALA A 43 -36.19 -7.05 30.92
C ALA A 43 -34.90 -6.21 30.93
N ASP A 44 -34.00 -6.46 31.88
CA ASP A 44 -32.74 -5.72 32.02
C ASP A 44 -31.78 -6.09 30.89
N LEU A 45 -31.68 -7.39 30.58
CA LEU A 45 -30.92 -7.88 29.43
C LEU A 45 -31.48 -7.31 28.11
N GLU A 46 -32.80 -7.36 27.92
CA GLU A 46 -33.43 -6.77 26.74
C GLU A 46 -33.14 -5.26 26.61
N GLN A 47 -33.14 -4.53 27.72
CA GLN A 47 -32.80 -3.11 27.71
C GLN A 47 -31.34 -2.89 27.27
N ILE A 48 -30.39 -3.64 27.84
CA ILE A 48 -28.98 -3.55 27.46
C ILE A 48 -28.80 -3.82 25.96
N LEU A 49 -29.39 -4.90 25.44
CA LEU A 49 -29.28 -5.25 24.02
C LEU A 49 -29.96 -4.21 23.10
N ARG A 50 -31.03 -3.55 23.56
CA ARG A 50 -31.66 -2.45 22.82
C ARG A 50 -30.77 -1.20 22.77
N GLU A 51 -30.05 -0.90 23.85
CA GLU A 51 -29.21 0.29 23.95
C GLU A 51 -27.82 0.10 23.30
N GLN A 52 -27.19 -1.06 23.49
CA GLN A 52 -25.84 -1.35 23.02
C GLN A 52 -25.79 -2.09 21.67
N GLY A 53 -26.93 -2.66 21.25
CA GLY A 53 -27.00 -3.56 20.11
C GLY A 53 -26.81 -5.03 20.53
N THR A 54 -27.20 -5.93 19.63
CA THR A 54 -27.01 -7.37 19.83
C THR A 54 -25.61 -7.78 19.37
N PRO A 55 -24.77 -8.37 20.25
CA PRO A 55 -23.46 -8.88 19.86
C PRO A 55 -23.56 -9.90 18.73
N ALA A 56 -22.60 -9.87 17.80
CA ALA A 56 -22.62 -10.74 16.62
C ALA A 56 -22.67 -12.24 16.99
N GLY A 57 -21.98 -12.63 18.07
CA GLY A 57 -21.95 -14.01 18.56
C GLY A 57 -23.29 -14.54 19.11
N TYR A 58 -24.28 -13.67 19.37
CA TYR A 58 -25.61 -14.07 19.87
C TYR A 58 -26.56 -14.50 18.76
N PHE A 59 -26.28 -14.12 17.51
CA PHE A 59 -27.16 -14.44 16.40
C PHE A 59 -27.21 -15.95 16.13
N PRO A 60 -28.33 -16.43 15.57
CA PRO A 60 -28.48 -17.84 15.22
C PRO A 60 -27.54 -18.28 14.08
N VAL A 61 -27.27 -19.58 14.05
CA VAL A 61 -26.45 -20.26 13.04
C VAL A 61 -27.34 -20.84 11.95
N ILE A 62 -26.94 -20.76 10.69
CA ILE A 62 -27.60 -21.42 9.57
C ILE A 62 -27.16 -22.88 9.53
N GLU A 63 -28.13 -23.79 9.55
CA GLU A 63 -27.88 -25.24 9.47
C GLU A 63 -27.16 -25.61 8.17
N GLY A 64 -26.01 -26.28 8.29
CA GLY A 64 -25.17 -26.68 7.16
C GLY A 64 -24.12 -25.65 6.75
N PHE A 65 -24.10 -24.47 7.38
CA PHE A 65 -23.08 -23.44 7.19
C PHE A 65 -22.43 -23.10 8.53
N GLU A 66 -21.54 -23.98 8.98
CA GLU A 66 -20.82 -23.84 10.24
C GLU A 66 -19.31 -23.90 10.06
N LEU A 67 -18.64 -22.75 10.08
CA LEU A 67 -17.19 -22.69 10.17
C LEU A 67 -16.79 -22.82 11.65
N ILE A 68 -16.23 -23.97 12.02
CA ILE A 68 -15.66 -24.19 13.35
C ILE A 68 -14.13 -24.14 13.23
N PRO A 69 -13.47 -23.07 13.71
CA PRO A 69 -12.02 -22.97 13.72
C PRO A 69 -11.38 -24.14 14.47
N GLU A 70 -10.26 -24.66 13.95
CA GLU A 70 -9.56 -25.81 14.54
C GLU A 70 -9.07 -25.49 15.97
N ASP A 71 -8.53 -24.28 16.13
CA ASP A 71 -7.98 -23.70 17.35
C ASP A 71 -9.03 -23.20 18.36
N MET A 72 -10.32 -23.26 18.01
CA MET A 72 -11.41 -22.88 18.91
C MET A 72 -11.44 -23.77 20.16
N LEU A 73 -11.58 -23.13 21.33
CA LEU A 73 -11.67 -23.83 22.62
C LEU A 73 -12.86 -24.81 22.68
N PRO A 74 -12.75 -25.94 23.40
CA PRO A 74 -13.84 -26.90 23.52
C PRO A 74 -15.16 -26.28 24.02
N GLU A 75 -15.10 -25.42 25.02
CA GLU A 75 -16.25 -24.74 25.61
C GLU A 75 -16.93 -23.81 24.60
N ALA A 76 -16.15 -23.17 23.73
CA ALA A 76 -16.67 -22.33 22.65
C ALA A 76 -17.31 -23.17 21.54
N LYS A 77 -16.74 -24.33 21.21
CA LYS A 77 -17.38 -25.29 20.29
C LYS A 77 -18.74 -25.73 20.83
N ASP A 78 -18.84 -25.95 22.13
CA ASP A 78 -20.11 -26.33 22.76
C ASP A 78 -21.10 -25.16 22.85
N TYR A 79 -20.61 -23.94 23.08
CA TYR A 79 -21.42 -22.72 22.95
C TYR A 79 -22.04 -22.63 21.55
N VAL A 80 -21.24 -22.75 20.48
CA VAL A 80 -21.74 -22.68 19.10
C VAL A 80 -22.77 -23.77 18.81
N LYS A 81 -22.59 -24.99 19.34
CA LYS A 81 -23.61 -26.05 19.21
C LYS A 81 -24.92 -25.74 19.92
N SER A 82 -24.86 -24.96 21.00
CA SER A 82 -26.03 -24.57 21.80
C SER A 82 -26.85 -23.42 21.18
N LEU A 83 -26.29 -22.71 20.20
CA LEU A 83 -26.96 -21.60 19.51
C LEU A 83 -28.20 -22.08 18.74
N GLN A 84 -29.18 -21.18 18.62
CA GLN A 84 -30.37 -21.42 17.80
C GLN A 84 -29.97 -21.67 16.33
N ARG A 85 -30.61 -22.66 15.70
CA ARG A 85 -30.38 -23.05 14.30
C ARG A 85 -31.52 -22.62 13.41
N ILE A 86 -31.19 -21.99 12.28
CA ILE A 86 -32.14 -21.64 11.22
C ILE A 86 -31.96 -22.61 10.06
N LYS A 87 -33.07 -23.25 9.66
CA LYS A 87 -33.14 -24.03 8.43
C LYS A 87 -33.76 -23.19 7.33
N LEU A 88 -33.01 -23.00 6.24
CA LEU A 88 -33.44 -22.18 5.11
C LEU A 88 -33.99 -23.04 3.97
N THR A 89 -34.94 -22.50 3.21
CA THR A 89 -35.33 -23.06 1.91
C THR A 89 -34.28 -22.67 0.86
N PRO A 90 -34.17 -23.41 -0.26
CA PRO A 90 -33.24 -23.05 -1.33
C PRO A 90 -33.42 -21.61 -1.84
N GLU A 91 -34.66 -21.12 -1.93
CA GLU A 91 -34.93 -19.75 -2.39
C GLU A 91 -34.37 -18.70 -1.42
N LYS A 92 -34.60 -18.90 -0.10
CA LYS A 92 -34.07 -17.98 0.92
C LYS A 92 -32.55 -18.04 1.02
N LEU A 93 -31.96 -19.23 0.84
CA LEU A 93 -30.51 -19.39 0.84
C LEU A 93 -29.87 -18.59 -0.31
N ASN A 94 -30.47 -18.63 -1.49
CA ASN A 94 -30.03 -17.83 -2.64
C ASN A 94 -30.14 -16.32 -2.35
N GLU A 95 -31.29 -15.85 -1.84
CA GLU A 95 -31.48 -14.44 -1.46
C GLU A 95 -30.42 -13.96 -0.45
N MET A 96 -30.12 -14.80 0.56
CA MET A 96 -29.09 -14.50 1.54
C MET A 96 -27.69 -14.49 0.92
N GLY A 97 -27.39 -15.40 -0.01
CA GLY A 97 -26.11 -15.43 -0.74
C GLY A 97 -25.90 -14.19 -1.60
N GLU A 98 -26.94 -13.69 -2.27
CA GLU A 98 -26.90 -12.45 -3.05
C GLU A 98 -26.61 -11.24 -2.13
N LYS A 99 -27.37 -11.12 -1.03
CA LYS A 99 -27.16 -10.06 -0.04
C LYS A 99 -25.77 -10.13 0.59
N LEU A 100 -25.30 -11.32 0.96
CA LEU A 100 -23.96 -11.55 1.50
C LEU A 100 -22.88 -11.05 0.53
N THR A 101 -23.03 -11.40 -0.75
CA THR A 101 -22.12 -10.98 -1.82
C THR A 101 -22.06 -9.46 -1.96
N GLU A 102 -23.21 -8.78 -1.89
CA GLU A 102 -23.28 -7.32 -1.93
C GLU A 102 -22.52 -6.69 -0.77
N LEU A 103 -22.74 -7.19 0.46
CA LEU A 103 -22.12 -6.65 1.67
C LEU A 103 -20.60 -6.83 1.68
N TYR A 104 -20.10 -8.02 1.34
CA TYR A 104 -18.66 -8.25 1.22
C TYR A 104 -18.03 -7.36 0.15
N LYS A 105 -18.63 -7.24 -1.04
CA LYS A 105 -18.16 -6.33 -2.10
C LYS A 105 -18.25 -4.85 -1.68
N GLY A 106 -19.14 -4.52 -0.75
CA GLY A 106 -19.22 -3.23 -0.07
C GLY A 106 -18.09 -2.95 0.92
N GLY A 107 -17.28 -3.96 1.27
CA GLY A 107 -16.17 -3.86 2.23
C GLY A 107 -16.63 -3.94 3.68
N LYS A 108 -17.78 -4.58 3.93
CA LYS A 108 -18.30 -4.79 5.28
C LYS A 108 -17.51 -5.87 6.02
N THR A 109 -17.28 -5.66 7.31
CA THR A 109 -16.65 -6.66 8.17
C THR A 109 -17.63 -7.80 8.47
N ILE A 110 -17.10 -8.96 8.89
CA ILE A 110 -17.91 -10.10 9.30
C ILE A 110 -18.93 -9.74 10.40
N GLU A 111 -18.54 -8.85 11.32
CA GLU A 111 -19.40 -8.33 12.39
C GLU A 111 -20.56 -7.50 11.83
N GLU A 112 -20.27 -6.52 10.97
CA GLU A 112 -21.29 -5.69 10.35
C GLU A 112 -22.29 -6.53 9.54
N ILE A 113 -21.77 -7.53 8.82
CA ILE A 113 -22.58 -8.48 8.06
C ILE A 113 -23.46 -9.31 8.99
N ALA A 114 -22.89 -9.88 10.06
CA ALA A 114 -23.60 -10.68 11.04
C ALA A 114 -24.78 -9.89 11.65
N VAL A 115 -24.54 -8.64 12.06
CA VAL A 115 -25.57 -7.75 12.60
C VAL A 115 -26.64 -7.42 11.56
N GLN A 116 -26.25 -7.05 10.33
CA GLN A 116 -27.19 -6.66 9.28
C GLN A 116 -28.03 -7.82 8.72
N MET A 117 -27.49 -9.03 8.76
CA MET A 117 -28.17 -10.25 8.33
C MET A 117 -28.82 -11.02 9.49
N GLN A 118 -28.54 -10.63 10.74
CA GLN A 118 -28.97 -11.31 11.97
C GLN A 118 -28.61 -12.79 11.99
N ILE A 119 -27.39 -13.11 11.55
CA ILE A 119 -26.83 -14.46 11.55
C ILE A 119 -25.45 -14.46 12.18
N ASN A 120 -25.07 -15.59 12.76
CA ASN A 120 -23.81 -15.72 13.47
C ASN A 120 -22.59 -15.58 12.53
N PRO A 121 -21.47 -14.98 12.97
CA PRO A 121 -20.20 -14.98 12.25
C PRO A 121 -19.78 -16.37 11.74
N VAL A 122 -20.06 -17.43 12.50
CA VAL A 122 -19.83 -18.84 12.11
C VAL A 122 -20.45 -19.15 10.74
N SER A 123 -21.68 -18.68 10.50
CA SER A 123 -22.39 -18.90 9.24
C SER A 123 -22.01 -17.89 8.17
N VAL A 124 -21.73 -16.64 8.54
CA VAL A 124 -21.24 -15.62 7.59
C VAL A 124 -19.95 -16.11 6.93
N ALA A 125 -18.98 -16.58 7.71
CA ALA A 125 -17.70 -17.07 7.19
C ALA A 125 -17.88 -18.36 6.37
N ALA A 126 -18.68 -19.32 6.85
CA ALA A 126 -18.95 -20.55 6.10
C ALA A 126 -19.59 -20.29 4.73
N MET A 127 -20.62 -19.44 4.69
CA MET A 127 -21.27 -19.06 3.43
C MET A 127 -20.32 -18.32 2.48
N ARG A 128 -19.46 -17.45 3.01
CA ARG A 128 -18.44 -16.74 2.21
C ARG A 128 -17.46 -17.71 1.57
N ILE A 129 -17.03 -18.76 2.30
CA ILE A 129 -16.20 -19.85 1.75
C ILE A 129 -16.94 -20.56 0.61
N GLU A 130 -18.17 -21.01 0.88
CA GLU A 130 -18.95 -21.79 -0.09
C GLU A 130 -19.21 -21.01 -1.39
N LEU A 131 -19.49 -19.72 -1.27
CA LEU A 131 -19.79 -18.83 -2.40
C LEU A 131 -18.54 -18.24 -3.06
N ASP A 132 -17.33 -18.54 -2.55
CA ASP A 132 -16.04 -18.04 -3.04
C ASP A 132 -15.98 -16.50 -3.18
N ILE A 133 -16.59 -15.79 -2.22
CA ILE A 133 -16.75 -14.33 -2.28
C ILE A 133 -15.46 -13.64 -1.79
N ILE A 134 -14.99 -12.67 -2.56
CA ILE A 134 -13.93 -11.74 -2.16
C ILE A 134 -14.29 -10.30 -2.51
N ASN A 135 -13.70 -9.36 -1.77
CA ASN A 135 -13.69 -7.96 -2.13
C ASN A 135 -12.42 -7.63 -2.94
N SER A 136 -12.58 -7.21 -4.19
CA SER A 136 -11.45 -6.89 -5.06
C SER A 136 -10.64 -5.67 -4.60
N LYS A 137 -11.26 -4.72 -3.87
CA LYS A 137 -10.55 -3.56 -3.30
C LYS A 137 -9.65 -4.00 -2.15
N ASP A 138 -10.12 -4.92 -1.32
CA ASP A 138 -9.32 -5.45 -0.21
C ASP A 138 -8.16 -6.30 -0.74
N LEU A 139 -8.41 -7.16 -1.74
CA LEU A 139 -7.35 -7.87 -2.46
C LEU A 139 -6.29 -6.90 -3.03
N LYS A 140 -6.74 -5.83 -3.70
CA LYS A 140 -5.83 -4.78 -4.20
C LYS A 140 -5.04 -4.16 -3.06
N GLY A 141 -5.68 -3.83 -1.95
CA GLY A 141 -5.04 -3.30 -0.76
C GLY A 141 -3.94 -4.20 -0.22
N GLU A 142 -4.15 -5.52 -0.18
CA GLU A 142 -3.15 -6.47 0.29
C GLU A 142 -1.99 -6.65 -0.69
N VAL A 143 -2.24 -6.64 -2.00
CA VAL A 143 -1.16 -6.62 -3.01
C VAL A 143 -0.33 -5.34 -2.88
N GLU A 144 -0.97 -4.19 -2.68
CA GLU A 144 -0.27 -2.92 -2.45
C GLU A 144 0.56 -2.95 -1.15
N ASN A 145 0.06 -3.61 -0.09
CA ASN A 145 0.79 -3.80 1.16
C ASN A 145 2.03 -4.69 0.96
N LEU A 146 1.90 -5.79 0.24
CA LEU A 146 3.01 -6.67 -0.13
C LEU A 146 4.09 -5.92 -0.92
N LEU A 147 3.70 -5.15 -1.93
CA LEU A 147 4.63 -4.32 -2.70
C LEU A 147 5.31 -3.27 -1.82
N THR A 148 4.56 -2.61 -0.94
CA THR A 148 5.11 -1.62 0.00
C THR A 148 6.15 -2.25 0.93
N HIS A 149 5.91 -3.48 1.38
CA HIS A 149 6.88 -4.25 2.17
C HIS A 149 8.19 -4.47 1.39
N PHE A 150 8.13 -4.98 0.16
CA PHE A 150 9.33 -5.17 -0.66
C PHE A 150 10.06 -3.87 -0.96
N ILE A 151 9.35 -2.79 -1.32
CA ILE A 151 9.94 -1.47 -1.57
C ILE A 151 10.71 -0.99 -0.33
N LEU A 152 10.10 -1.10 0.86
CA LEU A 152 10.73 -0.71 2.12
C LEU A 152 11.98 -1.55 2.42
N GLU A 153 11.93 -2.87 2.23
CA GLU A 153 13.07 -3.75 2.46
C GLU A 153 14.22 -3.44 1.48
N GLN A 154 13.93 -3.22 0.20
CA GLN A 154 14.93 -2.81 -0.78
C GLN A 154 15.59 -1.49 -0.38
N LEU A 155 14.80 -0.49 0.01
CA LEU A 155 15.31 0.81 0.43
C LEU A 155 16.13 0.77 1.73
N LYS A 156 15.71 -0.06 2.71
CA LYS A 156 16.47 -0.27 3.95
C LYS A 156 17.82 -0.93 3.68
N ASN A 157 17.87 -1.89 2.75
CA ASN A 157 19.08 -2.64 2.43
C ASN A 157 19.99 -1.92 1.43
N ASP A 158 19.46 -0.95 0.68
CA ASP A 158 20.23 -0.14 -0.26
C ASP A 158 21.24 0.78 0.47
N LYS A 159 22.45 0.95 -0.06
CA LYS A 159 23.55 1.62 0.66
C LYS A 159 23.20 3.04 1.11
N ASP A 160 22.67 3.86 0.23
CA ASP A 160 22.32 5.26 0.51
C ASP A 160 20.80 5.48 0.63
N GLY A 161 20.01 4.43 0.36
CA GLY A 161 18.56 4.48 0.44
C GLY A 161 17.93 5.22 -0.74
N ILE A 162 18.63 5.31 -1.87
CA ILE A 162 18.14 5.93 -3.11
C ILE A 162 18.07 4.85 -4.20
N ILE A 163 16.88 4.64 -4.76
CA ILE A 163 16.68 3.67 -5.84
C ILE A 163 15.96 4.34 -7.01
N PRO A 164 16.48 4.24 -8.25
CA PRO A 164 15.86 4.87 -9.41
C PRO A 164 14.62 4.12 -9.89
N LEU A 165 13.69 4.86 -10.49
CA LEU A 165 12.46 4.33 -11.09
C LEU A 165 12.48 4.40 -12.62
N TYR A 166 13.21 5.36 -13.19
CA TYR A 166 13.29 5.56 -14.65
C TYR A 166 14.04 4.41 -15.36
N LYS A 167 13.56 4.04 -16.54
CA LYS A 167 13.99 2.83 -17.28
C LYS A 167 15.46 2.84 -17.69
N ASP A 168 15.99 4.02 -17.96
CA ASP A 168 17.34 4.26 -18.46
C ASP A 168 18.41 4.34 -17.35
N ALA A 169 18.04 4.00 -16.11
CA ALA A 169 18.98 4.00 -15.01
C ALA A 169 20.10 2.97 -15.24
N THR A 170 21.34 3.39 -14.98
CA THR A 170 22.53 2.53 -15.09
C THR A 170 22.55 1.43 -14.03
N GLU A 171 21.87 1.65 -12.91
CA GLU A 171 21.79 0.74 -11.77
C GLU A 171 20.40 0.10 -11.71
N LYS A 172 20.26 -1.02 -10.98
CA LYS A 172 18.98 -1.74 -10.92
C LYS A 172 17.88 -0.85 -10.35
N THR A 173 16.84 -0.61 -11.16
CA THR A 173 15.64 0.14 -10.79
C THR A 173 14.84 -0.60 -9.72
N MET A 174 13.92 0.12 -9.06
CA MET A 174 13.00 -0.49 -8.10
C MET A 174 12.19 -1.62 -8.75
N VAL A 175 11.69 -1.42 -9.98
CA VAL A 175 10.96 -2.46 -10.73
C VAL A 175 11.79 -3.75 -10.84
N ARG A 176 13.05 -3.65 -11.29
CA ARG A 176 13.91 -4.84 -11.43
C ARG A 176 14.18 -5.51 -10.09
N ARG A 177 14.38 -4.72 -9.02
CA ARG A 177 14.58 -5.25 -7.66
C ARG A 177 13.33 -5.96 -7.13
N LEU A 178 12.14 -5.44 -7.40
CA LEU A 178 10.87 -6.09 -7.04
C LEU A 178 10.66 -7.39 -7.81
N VAL A 179 11.04 -7.43 -9.09
CA VAL A 179 11.04 -8.67 -9.88
C VAL A 179 11.98 -9.70 -9.25
N ASP A 180 13.22 -9.31 -8.91
CA ASP A 180 14.17 -10.21 -8.23
C ASP A 180 13.62 -10.74 -6.89
N ASP A 181 12.88 -9.92 -6.13
CA ASP A 181 12.27 -10.34 -4.86
C ASP A 181 11.09 -11.31 -5.08
N MET A 182 10.29 -11.09 -6.13
CA MET A 182 9.24 -12.02 -6.53
C MET A 182 9.82 -13.35 -7.01
N GLU A 183 10.95 -13.35 -7.72
CA GLU A 183 11.64 -14.56 -8.15
C GLU A 183 12.10 -15.40 -6.96
N LYS A 184 12.66 -14.73 -5.94
CA LYS A 184 13.07 -15.40 -4.69
C LYS A 184 11.87 -15.94 -3.90
N MET A 185 10.76 -15.19 -3.84
CA MET A 185 9.61 -15.58 -3.01
C MET A 185 8.73 -16.65 -3.66
N PHE A 186 8.46 -16.52 -4.96
CA PHE A 186 7.48 -17.36 -5.66
C PHE A 186 8.11 -18.40 -6.59
N GLY A 187 9.40 -18.25 -6.92
CA GLY A 187 10.12 -19.07 -7.90
C GLY A 187 10.13 -18.43 -9.29
N GLU A 188 11.27 -18.55 -9.99
CA GLU A 188 11.50 -18.00 -11.34
C GLU A 188 10.45 -18.46 -12.36
N ASP A 189 9.92 -19.67 -12.22
CA ASP A 189 8.91 -20.26 -13.10
C ASP A 189 7.53 -19.59 -12.98
N LYS A 190 7.25 -18.90 -11.87
CA LYS A 190 5.94 -18.31 -11.57
C LYS A 190 5.89 -16.79 -11.66
N VAL A 191 7.04 -16.12 -11.70
CA VAL A 191 7.08 -14.65 -11.65
C VAL A 191 6.35 -13.99 -12.79
N SER A 192 6.44 -14.54 -14.00
CA SER A 192 5.70 -13.97 -15.14
C SER A 192 4.18 -14.00 -14.90
N GLU A 193 3.66 -15.03 -14.23
CA GLU A 193 2.24 -15.14 -13.91
C GLU A 193 1.85 -14.17 -12.80
N ILE A 194 2.67 -14.09 -11.74
CA ILE A 194 2.50 -13.15 -10.61
C ILE A 194 2.48 -11.71 -11.10
N LEU A 195 3.44 -11.31 -11.94
CA LEU A 195 3.51 -9.94 -12.47
C LEU A 195 2.27 -9.60 -13.32
N ASN A 196 1.76 -10.56 -14.08
CA ASN A 196 0.53 -10.37 -14.84
C ASN A 196 -0.70 -10.27 -13.93
N GLU A 197 -0.76 -11.08 -12.86
CA GLU A 197 -1.82 -11.00 -11.84
C GLU A 197 -1.79 -9.65 -11.10
N ILE A 198 -0.60 -9.18 -10.67
CA ILE A 198 -0.40 -7.86 -10.08
C ILE A 198 -0.90 -6.77 -11.04
N LYS A 199 -0.55 -6.86 -12.32
CA LYS A 199 -1.02 -5.90 -13.33
C LYS A 199 -2.54 -5.86 -13.45
N GLN A 200 -3.20 -7.02 -13.38
CA GLN A 200 -4.67 -7.11 -13.42
C GLN A 200 -5.30 -6.52 -12.16
N ILE A 201 -4.78 -6.83 -10.97
CA ILE A 201 -5.29 -6.35 -9.68
C ILE A 201 -5.07 -4.83 -9.53
N LEU A 202 -3.90 -4.33 -9.93
CA LEU A 202 -3.58 -2.91 -9.86
C LEU A 202 -4.23 -2.11 -10.99
N GLU A 203 -4.65 -2.78 -12.07
CA GLU A 203 -5.10 -2.20 -13.34
C GLU A 203 -4.02 -1.32 -14.00
N LYS A 204 -2.74 -1.58 -13.68
CA LYS A 204 -1.58 -0.82 -14.14
C LYS A 204 -0.33 -1.71 -14.06
N ASP A 205 0.63 -1.47 -14.94
CA ASP A 205 1.94 -2.11 -14.81
C ASP A 205 2.72 -1.59 -13.59
N LEU A 206 3.73 -2.34 -13.17
CA LEU A 206 4.48 -2.03 -11.95
C LEU A 206 5.20 -0.68 -12.07
N ASP A 207 5.84 -0.41 -13.21
CA ASP A 207 6.45 0.90 -13.51
C ASP A 207 5.46 2.05 -13.33
N GLY A 208 4.29 1.97 -13.98
CA GLY A 208 3.28 3.01 -13.91
C GLY A 208 2.72 3.19 -12.51
N TRP A 209 2.49 2.09 -11.77
CA TRP A 209 1.98 2.15 -10.40
C TRP A 209 2.99 2.78 -9.43
N LEU A 210 4.28 2.43 -9.53
CA LEU A 210 5.34 3.03 -8.72
C LEU A 210 5.48 4.53 -8.98
N SER A 211 5.44 4.94 -10.26
CA SER A 211 5.58 6.35 -10.64
C SER A 211 4.35 7.20 -10.28
N SER A 212 3.12 6.66 -10.28
CA SER A 212 1.90 7.48 -10.15
C SER A 212 1.04 7.22 -8.90
N ASP A 213 0.87 5.97 -8.47
CA ASP A 213 -0.11 5.63 -7.43
C ASP A 213 0.54 5.38 -6.06
N PHE A 214 1.71 4.71 -6.05
CA PHE A 214 2.37 4.28 -4.83
C PHE A 214 2.57 5.44 -3.84
N PHE A 215 3.16 6.55 -4.30
CA PHE A 215 3.49 7.66 -3.40
C PHE A 215 2.22 8.31 -2.82
N LYS A 216 1.15 8.41 -3.61
CA LYS A 216 -0.16 8.91 -3.15
C LYS A 216 -0.73 8.05 -2.03
N ARG A 217 -0.69 6.72 -2.20
CA ARG A 217 -1.11 5.76 -1.17
C ARG A 217 -0.24 5.90 0.07
N HIS A 218 1.09 5.95 -0.09
CA HIS A 218 2.06 6.05 1.00
C HIS A 218 1.87 7.33 1.83
N ILE A 219 1.62 8.47 1.19
CA ILE A 219 1.29 9.74 1.87
C ILE A 219 0.04 9.58 2.76
N SER A 220 -0.99 8.93 2.23
CA SER A 220 -2.25 8.70 2.95
C SER A 220 -2.04 7.78 4.16
N GLN A 221 -1.38 6.63 3.96
CA GLN A 221 -1.10 5.65 5.01
C GLN A 221 -0.28 6.25 6.15
N TYR A 222 0.69 7.11 5.84
CA TYR A 222 1.56 7.76 6.82
C TYR A 222 1.04 9.12 7.30
N LYS A 223 -0.25 9.43 7.09
CA LYS A 223 -0.89 10.67 7.58
C LYS A 223 -0.09 11.93 7.23
N LYS A 224 0.34 12.06 5.96
CA LYS A 224 1.19 13.14 5.43
C LYS A 224 2.60 13.23 6.05
N ARG A 225 3.14 12.11 6.55
CA ARG A 225 4.52 12.00 7.04
C ARG A 225 5.22 10.77 6.42
N PRO A 226 5.30 10.68 5.08
CA PRO A 226 5.84 9.51 4.41
C PRO A 226 7.33 9.32 4.73
N ILE A 227 7.73 8.06 4.91
CA ILE A 227 9.14 7.67 5.12
C ILE A 227 9.85 7.24 3.83
N ILE A 228 9.12 7.17 2.72
CA ILE A 228 9.66 6.97 1.37
C ILE A 228 9.25 8.20 0.60
N TRP A 229 10.21 8.93 0.05
CA TRP A 229 9.96 10.13 -0.72
C TRP A 229 10.14 9.81 -2.20
N HIS A 230 9.16 10.20 -3.01
CA HIS A 230 9.27 10.12 -4.45
C HIS A 230 9.79 11.45 -4.97
N ILE A 231 11.08 11.47 -5.31
CA ILE A 231 11.77 12.63 -5.89
C ILE A 231 11.68 12.50 -7.40
N SER A 232 11.18 13.55 -8.06
CA SER A 232 10.93 13.52 -9.51
C SER A 232 11.22 14.87 -10.14
N SER A 233 11.73 14.83 -11.36
CA SER A 233 11.69 15.98 -12.28
C SER A 233 10.26 16.26 -12.76
N PRO A 234 9.96 17.49 -13.21
CA PRO A 234 8.63 17.88 -13.68
C PRO A 234 8.01 16.93 -14.72
N GLU A 235 8.77 16.58 -15.75
CA GLU A 235 8.33 15.68 -16.83
C GLU A 235 8.66 14.20 -16.56
N ARG A 236 9.15 13.89 -15.35
CA ARG A 236 9.43 12.52 -14.87
C ARG A 236 10.49 11.76 -15.66
N TYR A 237 11.36 12.45 -16.41
CA TYR A 237 12.54 11.80 -17.02
C TYR A 237 13.61 11.41 -15.99
N PHE A 238 13.53 11.96 -14.77
CA PHE A 238 14.32 11.54 -13.61
C PHE A 238 13.40 11.29 -12.42
N GLU A 239 13.38 10.06 -11.93
CA GLU A 239 12.57 9.64 -10.78
C GLU A 239 13.35 8.70 -9.87
N VAL A 240 13.36 8.97 -8.56
CA VAL A 240 13.96 8.10 -7.54
C VAL A 240 13.08 7.99 -6.32
N PHE A 241 13.12 6.85 -5.64
CA PHE A 241 12.69 6.73 -4.26
C PHE A 241 13.86 6.97 -3.31
N LEU A 242 13.60 7.77 -2.29
CA LEU A 242 14.54 8.11 -1.22
C LEU A 242 13.97 7.67 0.12
N TYR A 243 14.78 6.95 0.91
CA TYR A 243 14.40 6.49 2.25
C TYR A 243 14.75 7.51 3.32
N TYR A 244 13.73 8.02 4.02
CA TYR A 244 13.87 9.09 5.00
C TYR A 244 14.87 8.77 6.12
N HIS A 245 14.92 7.52 6.60
CA HIS A 245 15.84 7.14 7.68
C HIS A 245 17.31 7.03 7.25
N LYS A 246 17.61 7.18 5.96
CA LYS A 246 18.99 7.35 5.45
C LYS A 246 19.28 8.77 5.00
N PHE A 247 18.31 9.67 5.13
CA PHE A 247 18.46 11.06 4.74
C PHE A 247 19.48 11.77 5.63
N ASN A 248 20.51 12.34 5.00
CA ASN A 248 21.63 13.00 5.68
C ASN A 248 22.23 14.11 4.80
N ASN A 249 23.25 14.80 5.33
CA ASN A 249 23.89 15.94 4.67
C ASN A 249 24.59 15.62 3.34
N GLN A 250 24.86 14.35 3.04
CA GLN A 250 25.40 13.92 1.75
C GLN A 250 24.31 13.59 0.73
N THR A 251 23.06 13.38 1.15
CA THR A 251 22.00 12.85 0.28
C THR A 251 21.76 13.72 -0.96
N LEU A 252 21.69 15.05 -0.81
CA LEU A 252 21.51 15.96 -1.95
C LEU A 252 22.71 15.93 -2.91
N HIS A 253 23.93 15.81 -2.37
CA HIS A 253 25.15 15.69 -3.17
C HIS A 253 25.22 14.35 -3.91
N ILE A 254 24.79 13.25 -3.28
CA ILE A 254 24.69 11.93 -3.91
C ILE A 254 23.64 11.99 -5.04
N LEU A 255 22.46 12.56 -4.77
CA LEU A 255 21.40 12.72 -5.75
C LEU A 255 21.90 13.45 -6.99
N LYS A 256 22.61 14.57 -6.82
CA LYS A 256 23.20 15.35 -7.92
C LYS A 256 24.33 14.60 -8.64
N ASN A 257 25.38 14.24 -7.91
CA ASN A 257 26.65 13.82 -8.50
C ASN A 257 26.66 12.35 -8.93
N VAL A 258 25.74 11.53 -8.41
CA VAL A 258 25.64 10.11 -8.75
C VAL A 258 24.44 9.87 -9.64
N TYR A 259 23.22 10.09 -9.15
CA TYR A 259 22.00 9.70 -9.88
C TYR A 259 21.71 10.62 -11.06
N LEU A 260 21.61 11.93 -10.79
CA LEU A 260 21.27 12.93 -11.81
C LEU A 260 22.35 13.04 -12.89
N SER A 261 23.64 13.06 -12.49
CA SER A 261 24.76 13.06 -13.44
C SER A 261 24.71 11.86 -14.39
N LYS A 262 24.49 10.65 -13.88
CA LYS A 262 24.40 9.44 -14.73
C LYS A 262 23.20 9.50 -15.68
N ALA A 263 22.06 10.01 -15.23
CA ALA A 263 20.88 10.21 -16.08
C ALA A 263 21.17 11.23 -17.20
N SER A 264 21.83 12.34 -16.88
CA SER A 264 22.24 13.35 -17.85
C SER A 264 23.23 12.78 -18.88
N ASP A 265 24.26 12.08 -18.41
CA ASP A 265 25.30 11.48 -19.25
C ASP A 265 24.76 10.38 -20.16
N TYR A 266 23.79 9.59 -19.69
CA TYR A 266 23.11 8.62 -20.53
C TYR A 266 22.35 9.30 -21.68
N ASN A 267 21.47 10.25 -21.37
CA ASN A 267 20.63 10.89 -22.38
C ASN A 267 21.48 11.68 -23.40
N ARG A 268 22.53 12.38 -22.97
CA ARG A 268 23.45 13.10 -23.87
C ARG A 268 24.23 12.16 -24.80
N ARG A 269 24.72 11.03 -24.27
CA ARG A 269 25.41 10.02 -25.11
C ARG A 269 24.45 9.42 -26.12
N ARG A 270 23.26 9.02 -25.69
CA ARG A 270 22.25 8.42 -26.55
C ARG A 270 21.77 9.38 -27.66
N LEU A 271 21.57 10.65 -27.32
CA LEU A 271 21.25 11.69 -28.30
C LEU A 271 22.34 11.81 -29.38
N LYS A 272 23.62 11.82 -28.98
CA LYS A 272 24.75 11.89 -29.92
C LYS A 272 24.84 10.65 -30.83
N GLU A 273 24.55 9.47 -30.31
CA GLU A 273 24.46 8.24 -31.10
C GLU A 273 23.34 8.34 -32.14
N LEU A 274 22.14 8.74 -31.71
CA LEU A 274 20.99 8.93 -32.61
C LEU A 274 21.26 9.97 -33.69
N ASP A 275 21.94 11.07 -33.37
CA ASP A 275 22.34 12.08 -34.35
C ASP A 275 23.30 11.52 -35.42
N SER A 276 24.27 10.72 -34.99
CA SER A 276 25.21 10.05 -35.88
C SER A 276 24.48 9.07 -36.81
N ASP A 277 23.61 8.25 -36.24
CA ASP A 277 22.87 7.22 -36.98
C ASP A 277 21.88 7.85 -37.97
N LEU A 278 21.18 8.92 -37.58
CA LEU A 278 20.27 9.67 -38.47
C LEU A 278 20.98 10.38 -39.61
N THR A 279 22.25 10.74 -39.43
CA THR A 279 23.09 11.36 -40.47
C THR A 279 23.57 10.32 -41.48
N ASN A 280 23.85 9.10 -41.02
CA ASN A 280 24.37 8.01 -41.85
C ASN A 280 23.29 7.12 -42.48
N ALA A 281 22.05 7.18 -41.99
CA ALA A 281 20.94 6.38 -42.51
C ALA A 281 20.43 6.91 -43.87
N SER A 282 20.25 6.00 -44.83
CA SER A 282 19.67 6.30 -46.15
C SER A 282 18.16 6.55 -46.09
N ASP A 283 17.47 5.93 -45.14
CA ASP A 283 16.05 6.16 -44.81
C ASP A 283 15.93 6.56 -43.34
N LYS A 284 15.40 7.76 -43.08
CA LYS A 284 15.19 8.25 -41.72
C LYS A 284 14.03 7.48 -41.06
N ASN A 285 14.36 6.58 -40.15
CA ASN A 285 13.35 5.83 -39.39
C ASN A 285 12.62 6.77 -38.41
N LYS A 286 11.29 6.89 -38.57
CA LYS A 286 10.41 7.69 -37.70
C LYS A 286 10.57 7.37 -36.20
N GLY A 287 10.90 6.12 -35.86
CA GLY A 287 11.17 5.71 -34.47
C GLY A 287 12.41 6.38 -33.87
N MET A 288 13.49 6.52 -34.65
CA MET A 288 14.73 7.16 -34.19
C MET A 288 14.57 8.66 -34.00
N ILE A 289 13.77 9.31 -34.85
CA ILE A 289 13.43 10.74 -34.70
C ILE A 289 12.67 10.95 -33.40
N LYS A 290 11.66 10.11 -33.14
CA LYS A 290 10.89 10.18 -31.89
C LYS A 290 11.76 9.94 -30.65
N GLU A 291 12.63 8.92 -30.69
CA GLU A 291 13.55 8.65 -29.58
C GLU A 291 14.50 9.83 -29.35
N LYS A 292 14.98 10.48 -30.43
CA LYS A 292 15.80 11.68 -30.34
C LYS A 292 15.04 12.82 -29.64
N GLU A 293 13.82 13.12 -30.07
CA GLU A 293 12.96 14.13 -29.44
C GLU A 293 12.76 13.83 -27.94
N GLU A 294 12.46 12.58 -27.59
CA GLU A 294 12.35 12.14 -26.18
C GLU A 294 13.66 12.34 -25.40
N ARG A 295 14.84 12.14 -26.01
CA ARG A 295 16.13 12.40 -25.35
C ARG A 295 16.40 13.89 -25.15
N GLU A 296 15.99 14.74 -26.09
CA GLU A 296 16.12 16.20 -25.99
C GLU A 296 15.24 16.73 -24.84
N GLU A 297 13.98 16.29 -24.78
CA GLU A 297 13.07 16.60 -23.67
C GLU A 297 13.63 16.13 -22.32
N ALA A 298 14.16 14.90 -22.26
CA ALA A 298 14.78 14.38 -21.04
C ALA A 298 15.94 15.24 -20.54
N ILE A 299 16.79 15.74 -21.44
CA ILE A 299 17.92 16.60 -21.08
C ILE A 299 17.45 17.95 -20.53
N GLU A 300 16.40 18.54 -21.13
CA GLU A 300 15.81 19.78 -20.65
C GLU A 300 15.18 19.61 -19.26
N ASP A 301 14.39 18.56 -19.08
CA ASP A 301 13.73 18.23 -17.82
C ASP A 301 14.76 17.98 -16.69
N ILE A 302 15.78 17.14 -16.94
CA ILE A 302 16.88 16.87 -16.01
C ILE A 302 17.62 18.18 -15.64
N LYS A 303 17.85 19.07 -16.60
CA LYS A 303 18.52 20.35 -16.34
C LYS A 303 17.67 21.28 -15.48
N SER A 304 16.35 21.31 -15.70
CA SER A 304 15.42 22.09 -14.87
C SER A 304 15.43 21.60 -13.42
N PHE A 305 15.41 20.28 -13.23
CA PHE A 305 15.53 19.64 -11.93
C PHE A 305 16.88 19.92 -11.26
N GLU A 306 17.98 19.88 -12.02
CA GLU A 306 19.33 20.22 -11.52
C GLU A 306 19.38 21.63 -10.95
N ILE A 307 18.77 22.61 -11.61
CA ILE A 307 18.72 24.01 -11.14
C ILE A 307 17.99 24.10 -9.79
N ALA A 308 16.81 23.49 -9.68
CA ALA A 308 16.04 23.47 -8.42
C ALA A 308 16.81 22.77 -7.28
N LEU A 309 17.49 21.66 -7.59
CA LEU A 309 18.32 20.94 -6.63
C LEU A 309 19.55 21.77 -6.19
N GLU A 310 20.17 22.52 -7.10
CA GLU A 310 21.27 23.43 -6.78
C GLU A 310 20.83 24.60 -5.90
N GLU A 311 19.66 25.17 -6.16
CA GLU A 311 19.09 26.21 -5.31
C GLU A 311 18.85 25.69 -3.89
N LEU A 312 18.35 24.46 -3.76
CA LEU A 312 18.17 23.80 -2.47
C LEU A 312 19.51 23.56 -1.75
N LEU A 313 20.53 23.11 -2.48
CA LEU A 313 21.90 22.95 -1.94
C LEU A 313 22.49 24.28 -1.46
N LYS A 314 22.28 25.39 -2.19
CA LYS A 314 22.76 26.73 -1.83
C LYS A 314 22.12 27.26 -0.54
N GLN A 315 20.92 26.80 -0.19
CA GLN A 315 20.29 27.12 1.10
C GLN A 315 21.01 26.47 2.30
N GLY A 316 21.95 25.54 2.04
CA GLY A 316 22.77 24.94 3.09
C GLY A 316 21.98 24.00 3.99
N MET A 317 21.05 23.23 3.41
CA MET A 317 20.27 22.25 4.17
C MET A 317 21.21 21.21 4.81
N ASP A 318 21.14 21.10 6.13
CA ASP A 318 21.82 20.08 6.93
C ASP A 318 20.75 19.23 7.63
N PRO A 319 20.18 18.25 6.91
CA PRO A 319 19.01 17.52 7.39
C PRO A 319 19.36 16.62 8.57
N VAL A 320 18.51 16.65 9.60
CA VAL A 320 18.60 15.83 10.80
C VAL A 320 17.30 15.05 10.94
N ILE A 321 17.37 13.73 11.07
CA ILE A 321 16.19 12.86 11.08
C ILE A 321 15.24 13.22 12.24
N ASP A 322 15.79 13.64 13.39
CA ASP A 322 15.04 14.01 14.60
C ASP A 322 14.23 15.31 14.44
N ASP A 323 14.56 16.15 13.45
CA ASP A 323 13.76 17.35 13.11
C ASP A 323 12.36 16.95 12.57
N GLY A 324 12.22 15.69 12.19
CA GLY A 324 10.96 15.08 11.76
C GLY A 324 10.65 15.35 10.29
N VAL A 325 9.80 14.48 9.72
CA VAL A 325 9.48 14.48 8.28
C VAL A 325 8.95 15.82 7.81
N LEU A 326 8.15 16.51 8.62
CA LEU A 326 7.52 17.79 8.24
C LEU A 326 8.56 18.87 7.93
N ALA A 327 9.55 19.06 8.80
CA ALA A 327 10.58 20.08 8.61
C ALA A 327 11.49 19.71 7.42
N ASN A 328 11.87 18.44 7.34
CA ASN A 328 12.82 17.96 6.33
C ASN A 328 12.22 17.90 4.91
N ILE A 329 10.93 17.60 4.75
CA ILE A 329 10.30 17.45 3.42
C ILE A 329 9.81 18.78 2.84
N SER A 330 9.43 19.75 3.69
CA SER A 330 8.98 21.09 3.28
C SER A 330 9.85 21.75 2.20
N PRO A 331 11.18 21.85 2.36
CA PRO A 331 12.02 22.52 1.37
C PRO A 331 12.11 21.76 0.03
N PHE A 332 11.93 20.44 0.00
CA PHE A 332 11.83 19.67 -1.25
C PHE A 332 10.53 19.97 -1.99
N GLN A 333 9.41 20.01 -1.27
CA GLN A 333 8.12 20.35 -1.87
C GLN A 333 8.13 21.77 -2.43
N LYS A 334 8.68 22.73 -1.66
CA LYS A 334 8.79 24.12 -2.11
C LYS A 334 9.66 24.28 -3.37
N ALA A 335 10.71 23.48 -3.47
CA ALA A 335 11.60 23.46 -4.64
C ALA A 335 11.01 22.68 -5.83
N GLY A 336 9.81 22.09 -5.71
CA GLY A 336 9.19 21.31 -6.78
C GLY A 336 9.93 20.00 -7.09
N LEU A 337 10.65 19.44 -6.12
CA LEU A 337 11.46 18.22 -6.30
C LEU A 337 10.68 16.93 -6.00
N LEU A 338 9.46 17.03 -5.48
CA LEU A 338 8.61 15.87 -5.16
C LEU A 338 7.67 15.56 -6.32
N ALA A 339 7.42 14.28 -6.56
CA ALA A 339 6.47 13.84 -7.59
C ALA A 339 5.03 14.29 -7.35
N MET A 340 4.68 14.66 -6.12
CA MET A 340 3.43 15.32 -5.75
C MET A 340 3.53 16.01 -4.38
N ASP A 341 2.60 16.94 -4.13
CA ASP A 341 2.47 17.62 -2.84
C ASP A 341 2.10 16.64 -1.72
N VAL A 342 2.89 16.69 -0.64
CA VAL A 342 2.66 15.93 0.60
C VAL A 342 1.96 16.80 1.64
N LEU A 343 2.36 18.07 1.71
CA LEU A 343 1.95 19.06 2.70
C LEU A 343 0.94 20.03 2.07
N ASP A 344 -0.10 20.39 2.82
CA ASP A 344 -0.91 21.54 2.45
C ASP A 344 -0.18 22.86 2.75
N LYS A 345 -0.74 23.99 2.31
CA LYS A 345 -0.11 25.33 2.45
C LYS A 345 0.24 25.68 3.90
N ASN A 346 -0.59 25.30 4.86
CA ASN A 346 -0.36 25.59 6.28
C ASN A 346 0.76 24.70 6.83
N GLN A 347 0.75 23.42 6.48
CA GLN A 347 1.79 22.47 6.85
C GLN A 347 3.15 22.85 6.26
N LEU A 348 3.19 23.26 4.98
CA LEU A 348 4.40 23.68 4.30
C LEU A 348 5.06 24.85 5.04
N LYS A 349 4.29 25.92 5.30
CA LYS A 349 4.74 27.09 6.06
C LYS A 349 5.28 26.70 7.44
N LYS A 350 4.53 25.88 8.18
CA LYS A 350 4.95 25.40 9.51
C LYS A 350 6.25 24.60 9.45
N GLY A 351 6.42 23.73 8.44
CA GLY A 351 7.65 22.95 8.29
C GLY A 351 8.87 23.81 7.97
N GLU A 352 8.71 24.87 7.17
CA GLU A 352 9.79 25.84 6.92
C GLU A 352 10.18 26.62 8.20
N GLU A 353 9.20 27.06 8.98
CA GLU A 353 9.42 27.73 10.26
C GLU A 353 10.19 26.83 11.23
N LEU A 354 9.76 25.57 11.37
CA LEU A 354 10.44 24.57 12.21
C LEU A 354 11.88 24.31 11.75
N LEU A 355 12.10 24.14 10.44
CA LEU A 355 13.44 23.91 9.91
C LEU A 355 14.38 25.10 10.22
N ALA A 356 13.89 26.33 10.07
CA ALA A 356 14.65 27.53 10.40
C ALA A 356 14.97 27.62 11.89
N GLU A 357 14.02 27.28 12.75
CA GLU A 357 14.19 27.20 14.21
C GLU A 357 15.28 26.17 14.58
N TYR A 358 15.18 24.94 14.08
CA TYR A 358 16.16 23.89 14.37
C TYR A 358 17.57 24.22 13.89
N ILE A 359 17.70 24.86 12.72
CA ILE A 359 19.00 25.33 12.22
C ILE A 359 19.58 26.41 13.15
N SER A 360 18.74 27.34 13.62
CA SER A 360 19.15 28.39 14.56
C SER A 360 19.63 27.81 15.90
N GLU A 361 18.86 26.89 16.49
CA GLU A 361 19.23 26.23 17.75
C GLU A 361 20.56 25.47 17.66
N ARG A 362 20.78 24.74 16.56
CA ARG A 362 22.01 24.00 16.32
C ARG A 362 23.22 24.93 16.14
N ARG A 363 23.02 26.12 15.57
CA ARG A 363 24.08 27.15 15.46
C ARG A 363 24.43 27.80 16.79
N GLN A 364 23.47 27.93 17.71
CA GLN A 364 23.72 28.49 19.05
C GLN A 364 24.43 27.51 19.99
N LYS A 365 24.31 26.20 19.73
CA LYS A 365 24.96 25.13 20.52
C LYS A 365 26.39 24.77 20.06
N LYS A 366 26.83 25.30 18.91
CA LYS A 366 28.20 25.16 18.38
C LYS A 366 29.01 26.40 18.74
#